data_AF-A0A7S3Q196-F1
#
_entry.id   AF-A0A7S3Q196-F1
#
_cell.length_a   1.000
_cell.length_b   1.000
_cell.length_c   1.000
_cell.angle_alpha   90.00
_cell.angle_beta   90.00
_cell.angle_gamma   90.00
#
_symmetry.space_group_name_H-M   'P 1'
#
loop_
_entity.id
_entity.type
_entity.pdbx_description
1 polymer ?
#
loop_
_entity_poly.entity_id
_entity_poly.type
_entity_poly.pdbx_seq_one_letter_code
_entity_poly.pdbx_strand_id
1 'polypeptide(L)'
;MDSPSKSYGGFLQASRSTDSFHSLPIQTLTSEGWLELFLTPSEKRAFSQWKEEVVNKSLSHKYSAPLMNYLSKFIPDHIAPNIITLTGFACLGQAWYIINQYGETFPKSCTWFALVNILIFYCTHSMDVLHSEKIRQSTPLGTLFKYCCDCNATVFLVIVTTYCLGGDALLSWYAVQSAQLVLFTKHLSAFHRKAGLRYNVLTGPGEVIISVIILLAVRGTLGLDWFMNLYKLSVHQLIKGLDLHAGVSIDSDHLLQDPAELSSEAMMTFYYIMYATAVVKTLKLQKTHGWTRFGLAASLLMRFLPAVILRVGTSSGSSFELTVLDVICDGFFMAVLTTDVTLAKMARREIHPWVVLMSFCAVVSNSTILFLVLVYYIAVFADLCSYLNMPLMTVCKNVYCDGVYDLCHIGHKTLFRNALRYGNRLYVGVVGDKDASSYKRPPIMTHDERCAEVEACKSVTKVLPNSPCFGLTKEFLDTHQIHVVAYGEEYLERWPNPDDDIYYGYARKIGIARPLPRHDGLSTSDLIRRIQNAKSADDRNDK
;
A
#
# COMPACT_ATOMS: atom_id res chain seq x y z
N MET A 1 8.28 44.81 -37.38
CA MET A 1 9.56 44.66 -36.65
C MET A 1 9.24 43.76 -35.49
N ASP A 2 9.17 42.48 -35.83
CA ASP A 2 8.51 41.45 -35.06
C ASP A 2 9.59 40.54 -34.47
N SER A 3 9.58 40.43 -33.15
CA SER A 3 10.41 39.49 -32.40
C SER A 3 9.69 38.15 -32.28
N PRO A 4 10.19 37.05 -32.87
CA PRO A 4 9.61 35.74 -32.62
C PRO A 4 10.31 35.07 -31.44
N SER A 5 9.47 34.55 -30.54
CA SER A 5 9.76 33.56 -29.52
C SER A 5 10.50 32.35 -30.10
N LYS A 6 11.69 32.04 -29.57
CA LYS A 6 12.37 30.76 -29.85
C LYS A 6 11.91 29.68 -28.88
N SER A 7 11.11 28.78 -29.44
CA SER A 7 10.92 27.39 -29.04
C SER A 7 12.27 26.68 -28.85
N TYR A 8 12.46 26.00 -27.71
CA TYR A 8 13.45 24.93 -27.57
C TYR A 8 12.71 23.60 -27.43
N GLY A 9 12.27 23.07 -28.57
CA GLY A 9 12.08 21.64 -28.77
C GLY A 9 13.42 21.03 -29.21
N GLY A 10 13.89 20.03 -28.47
CA GLY A 10 15.16 19.34 -28.75
C GLY A 10 15.33 18.15 -27.84
N PHE A 11 14.40 17.18 -27.91
CA PHE A 11 14.61 15.85 -27.36
C PHE A 11 15.73 15.18 -28.17
N LEU A 12 16.93 15.15 -27.61
CA LEU A 12 18.00 14.27 -28.08
C LEU A 12 17.57 12.82 -27.81
N GLN A 13 17.20 12.16 -28.89
CA GLN A 13 16.87 10.76 -28.99
C GLN A 13 18.17 9.95 -28.84
N ALA A 14 18.62 9.76 -27.59
CA ALA A 14 19.68 8.81 -27.29
C ALA A 14 19.14 7.39 -27.55
N SER A 15 19.86 6.67 -28.41
CA SER A 15 19.60 5.29 -28.81
C SER A 15 19.34 4.41 -27.58
N ARG A 16 18.14 3.83 -27.55
CA ARG A 16 17.80 2.74 -26.63
C ARG A 16 18.64 1.53 -27.01
N SER A 17 19.74 1.27 -26.29
CA SER A 17 20.28 -0.08 -26.14
C SER A 17 19.41 -0.83 -25.14
N THR A 18 18.24 -1.26 -25.61
CA THR A 18 17.53 -2.41 -25.04
C THR A 18 18.39 -3.63 -25.30
N ASP A 19 19.05 -4.15 -24.27
CA ASP A 19 19.33 -5.58 -24.03
C ASP A 19 20.48 -5.73 -23.04
N SER A 20 20.17 -6.23 -21.83
CA SER A 20 21.06 -7.02 -20.93
C SER A 20 20.56 -7.15 -19.49
N PHE A 21 19.46 -6.52 -19.07
CA PHE A 21 18.92 -6.67 -17.70
C PHE A 21 17.86 -7.79 -17.53
N HIS A 22 17.64 -8.62 -18.55
CA HIS A 22 16.54 -9.60 -18.57
C HIS A 22 16.89 -11.03 -18.13
N SER A 23 18.13 -11.32 -17.73
CA SER A 23 18.54 -12.67 -17.33
C SER A 23 19.09 -12.71 -15.91
N LEU A 24 18.26 -12.35 -14.93
CA LEU A 24 18.47 -12.91 -13.59
C LEU A 24 17.95 -14.35 -13.63
N PRO A 25 18.77 -15.38 -13.38
CA PRO A 25 18.31 -16.76 -13.33
C PRO A 25 17.19 -16.88 -12.29
N ILE A 26 16.28 -17.82 -12.53
CA ILE A 26 15.17 -18.15 -11.65
C ILE A 26 15.78 -18.74 -10.36
N GLN A 27 16.25 -17.89 -9.46
CA GLN A 27 16.44 -18.29 -8.07
C GLN A 27 15.04 -18.52 -7.51
N THR A 28 14.69 -19.80 -7.48
CA THR A 28 13.53 -20.37 -6.82
C THR A 28 13.64 -20.09 -5.33
N LEU A 29 13.22 -18.89 -4.91
CA LEU A 29 12.68 -18.69 -3.57
C LEU A 29 11.38 -19.49 -3.53
N THR A 30 11.46 -20.81 -3.35
CA THR A 30 10.28 -21.65 -3.08
C THR A 30 9.75 -21.21 -1.74
N SER A 31 8.77 -20.32 -1.76
CA SER A 31 7.91 -20.11 -0.60
C SER A 31 7.25 -21.45 -0.26
N GLU A 32 7.24 -21.85 1.02
CA GLU A 32 6.59 -23.09 1.47
C GLU A 32 5.22 -23.27 0.80
N GLY A 33 4.81 -24.49 0.44
CA GLY A 33 3.67 -24.71 -0.48
C GLY A 33 2.33 -24.03 -0.11
N TRP A 34 2.11 -23.68 1.16
CA TRP A 34 0.93 -22.90 1.60
C TRP A 34 1.04 -21.40 1.32
N LEU A 35 2.25 -20.86 1.21
CA LEU A 35 2.54 -19.48 0.81
C LEU A 35 2.37 -19.30 -0.71
N GLU A 36 2.06 -20.33 -1.50
CA GLU A 36 1.70 -20.18 -2.93
C GLU A 36 0.19 -20.17 -3.16
N LEU A 37 -0.61 -20.10 -2.09
CA LEU A 37 -2.08 -20.19 -2.16
C LEU A 37 -2.73 -19.05 -2.95
N PHE A 38 -2.18 -17.83 -2.86
CA PHE A 38 -2.78 -16.61 -3.44
C PHE A 38 -1.96 -15.98 -4.57
N LEU A 39 -0.65 -16.21 -4.60
CA LEU A 39 0.24 -15.72 -5.65
C LEU A 39 1.26 -16.79 -6.03
N THR A 40 1.51 -16.88 -7.33
CA THR A 40 2.61 -17.64 -7.92
C THR A 40 3.93 -16.86 -7.86
N PRO A 41 5.10 -17.51 -7.95
CA PRO A 41 6.40 -16.83 -7.92
C PRO A 41 6.58 -15.72 -8.98
N SER A 42 5.98 -15.88 -10.17
CA SER A 42 6.00 -14.88 -11.24
C SER A 42 5.16 -13.64 -10.90
N GLU A 43 3.99 -13.85 -10.29
CA GLU A 43 3.09 -12.79 -9.83
C GLU A 43 3.70 -12.01 -8.66
N LYS A 44 4.36 -12.71 -7.72
CA LYS A 44 5.12 -12.07 -6.63
C LYS A 44 6.26 -11.19 -7.16
N ARG A 45 6.94 -11.62 -8.23
CA ARG A 45 7.96 -10.82 -8.92
C ARG A 45 7.35 -9.59 -9.59
N ALA A 46 6.21 -9.74 -10.26
CA ALA A 46 5.51 -8.60 -10.86
C ALA A 46 5.08 -7.59 -9.78
N PHE A 47 4.59 -8.08 -8.64
CA PHE A 47 4.23 -7.27 -7.47
C PHE A 47 5.43 -6.50 -6.90
N SER A 48 6.59 -7.15 -6.74
CA SER A 48 7.78 -6.51 -6.17
C SER A 48 8.34 -5.37 -7.04
N GLN A 49 8.05 -5.39 -8.33
CA GLN A 49 8.44 -4.35 -9.30
C GLN A 49 7.41 -3.22 -9.43
N TRP A 50 6.28 -3.32 -8.73
CA TRP A 50 5.23 -2.31 -8.82
C TRP A 50 5.74 -0.95 -8.34
N LYS A 51 5.47 0.10 -9.12
CA LYS A 51 5.71 1.49 -8.73
C LYS A 51 4.40 2.24 -8.82
N GLU A 52 4.07 2.93 -7.75
CA GLU A 52 2.82 3.66 -7.65
C GLU A 52 2.92 4.97 -8.42
N GLU A 53 2.04 5.17 -9.41
CA GLU A 53 1.87 6.44 -10.12
C GLU A 53 0.52 7.06 -9.74
N VAL A 54 0.44 7.74 -8.59
CA VAL A 54 -0.77 8.49 -8.22
C VAL A 54 -0.70 9.91 -8.76
N VAL A 55 -1.67 10.26 -9.62
CA VAL A 55 -1.86 11.66 -10.02
C VAL A 55 -2.99 12.24 -9.19
N ASN A 56 -2.62 13.01 -8.15
CA ASN A 56 -3.56 13.64 -7.25
C ASN A 56 -3.65 15.16 -7.52
N LYS A 57 -4.78 15.63 -8.06
CA LYS A 57 -5.07 17.06 -8.28
C LYS A 57 -6.09 17.63 -7.28
N SER A 58 -6.37 16.92 -6.19
CA SER A 58 -7.37 17.32 -5.18
C SER A 58 -7.01 18.63 -4.50
N LEU A 59 -8.04 19.43 -4.17
CA LEU A 59 -7.85 20.70 -3.43
C LEU A 59 -7.39 20.41 -2.01
N SER A 60 -7.97 19.38 -1.39
CA SER A 60 -7.65 18.96 -0.03
C SER A 60 -6.14 18.74 0.14
N HIS A 61 -5.52 17.97 -0.77
CA HIS A 61 -4.07 17.75 -0.76
C HIS A 61 -3.27 19.05 -0.91
N LYS A 62 -3.68 19.95 -1.80
CA LYS A 62 -2.96 21.22 -2.01
C LYS A 62 -2.93 22.10 -0.76
N TYR A 63 -4.05 22.19 -0.04
CA TYR A 63 -4.16 23.04 1.15
C TYR A 63 -3.63 22.37 2.43
N SER A 64 -3.78 21.05 2.57
CA SER A 64 -3.31 20.34 3.77
C SER A 64 -1.82 19.98 3.71
N ALA A 65 -1.20 19.93 2.53
CA ALA A 65 0.21 19.53 2.37
C ALA A 65 1.20 20.30 3.27
N PRO A 66 1.14 21.64 3.42
CA PRO A 66 2.06 22.36 4.30
C PRO A 66 1.95 21.92 5.76
N LEU A 67 0.72 21.74 6.24
CA LEU A 67 0.44 21.28 7.60
C LEU A 67 0.93 19.84 7.80
N MET A 68 0.62 18.94 6.86
CA MET A 68 1.02 17.53 6.95
C MET A 68 2.54 17.35 6.87
N ASN A 69 3.23 18.16 6.06
CA ASN A 69 4.69 18.21 6.01
C ASN A 69 5.34 18.74 7.29
N TYR A 70 4.65 19.62 8.02
CA TYR A 70 5.12 20.06 9.33
C TYR A 70 4.91 18.97 10.38
N LEU A 71 3.72 18.36 10.41
CA LEU A 71 3.37 17.31 11.37
C LEU A 71 4.21 16.04 11.17
N SER A 72 4.56 15.67 9.93
CA SER A 72 5.37 14.48 9.63
C SER A 72 6.78 14.54 10.22
N LYS A 73 7.31 15.74 10.51
CA LYS A 73 8.63 15.89 11.14
C LYS A 73 8.67 15.39 12.59
N PHE A 74 7.54 15.39 13.28
CA PHE A 74 7.44 14.92 14.67
C PHE A 74 7.36 13.40 14.77
N ILE A 75 7.14 12.69 13.66
CA ILE A 75 7.13 11.23 13.67
C ILE A 75 8.57 10.72 13.75
N PRO A 76 8.92 9.92 14.78
CA PRO A 76 10.24 9.31 14.87
C PRO A 76 10.53 8.34 13.72
N ASP A 77 11.79 8.31 13.28
CA ASP A 77 12.22 7.48 12.14
C ASP A 77 12.18 5.96 12.42
N HIS A 78 11.96 5.55 13.67
CA HIS A 78 11.80 4.15 14.07
C HIS A 78 10.36 3.63 13.93
N ILE A 79 9.39 4.49 13.60
CA ILE A 79 8.00 4.08 13.39
C ILE A 79 7.80 3.68 11.93
N ALA A 80 7.26 2.47 11.71
CA ALA A 80 6.92 2.01 10.37
C ALA A 80 5.71 2.77 9.81
N PRO A 81 5.70 3.15 8.52
CA PRO A 81 4.56 3.86 7.91
C PRO A 81 3.23 3.12 8.05
N ASN A 82 3.27 1.78 7.89
CA ASN A 82 2.10 0.92 8.07
C ASN A 82 1.47 1.02 9.47
N ILE A 83 2.25 1.29 10.53
CA ILE A 83 1.70 1.52 11.88
C ILE A 83 0.89 2.82 11.92
N ILE A 84 1.33 3.87 11.24
CA ILE A 84 0.62 5.16 11.17
C ILE A 84 -0.75 4.95 10.51
N THR A 85 -0.76 4.27 9.37
CA THR A 85 -1.98 3.93 8.65
C THR A 85 -2.92 3.06 9.51
N LEU A 86 -2.38 2.01 10.16
CA LEU A 86 -3.15 1.14 11.05
C LEU A 86 -3.74 1.90 12.24
N THR A 87 -3.00 2.87 12.80
CA THR A 87 -3.46 3.73 13.89
C THR A 87 -4.68 4.54 13.48
N GLY A 88 -4.67 5.12 12.28
CA GLY A 88 -5.85 5.81 11.73
C GLY A 88 -7.07 4.90 11.62
N PHE A 89 -6.89 3.67 11.11
CA PHE A 89 -7.97 2.68 11.04
C PHE A 89 -8.51 2.32 12.44
N ALA A 90 -7.63 2.08 13.41
CA ALA A 90 -8.01 1.75 14.77
C ALA A 90 -8.81 2.89 15.45
N CYS A 91 -8.44 4.16 15.23
CA CYS A 91 -9.18 5.32 15.73
C CYS A 91 -10.63 5.35 15.23
N LEU A 92 -10.88 4.98 13.97
CA LEU A 92 -12.26 4.89 13.46
C LEU A 92 -13.04 3.72 14.07
N GLY A 93 -12.40 2.57 14.29
CA GLY A 93 -13.00 1.47 15.03
C GLY A 93 -13.35 1.87 16.47
N GLN A 94 -12.50 2.65 17.13
CA GLN A 94 -12.77 3.20 18.46
C GLN A 94 -13.93 4.21 18.45
N ALA A 95 -13.99 5.10 17.45
CA ALA A 95 -15.10 6.03 17.29
C ALA A 95 -16.43 5.28 17.15
N TRP A 96 -16.46 4.25 16.30
CA TRP A 96 -17.62 3.37 16.15
C TRP A 96 -18.02 2.71 17.47
N TYR A 97 -17.07 2.11 18.20
CA TYR A 97 -17.35 1.44 19.47
C TYR A 97 -17.98 2.39 20.51
N ILE A 98 -17.41 3.58 20.70
CA ILE A 98 -17.92 4.56 21.66
C ILE A 98 -19.30 5.07 21.26
N ILE A 99 -19.53 5.29 19.98
CA ILE A 99 -20.84 5.69 19.46
C ILE A 99 -21.88 4.60 19.71
N ASN A 100 -21.56 3.35 19.40
CA ASN A 100 -22.49 2.24 19.56
C ASN A 100 -22.86 2.00 21.03
N GLN A 101 -21.97 2.32 21.98
CA GLN A 101 -22.20 2.10 23.41
C GLN A 101 -22.86 3.30 24.12
N TYR A 102 -22.48 4.53 23.77
CA TYR A 102 -22.86 5.74 24.51
C TYR A 102 -23.62 6.78 23.67
N GLY A 103 -23.81 6.52 22.37
CA GLY A 103 -24.39 7.48 21.43
C GLY A 103 -25.81 7.91 21.77
N GLU A 104 -26.62 6.99 22.32
CA GLU A 104 -27.99 7.30 22.75
C GLU A 104 -28.03 8.22 23.98
N THR A 105 -27.10 8.01 24.93
CA THR A 105 -27.06 8.77 26.18
C THR A 105 -26.42 10.15 25.99
N PHE A 106 -25.33 10.24 25.21
CA PHE A 106 -24.55 11.47 25.06
C PHE A 106 -24.26 11.81 23.59
N PRO A 107 -25.28 12.09 22.76
CA PRO A 107 -25.13 12.21 21.31
C PRO A 107 -24.14 13.31 20.89
N LYS A 108 -24.19 14.50 21.51
CA LYS A 108 -23.29 15.61 21.17
C LYS A 108 -21.82 15.30 21.50
N SER A 109 -21.57 14.74 22.68
CA SER A 109 -20.20 14.38 23.11
C SER A 109 -19.62 13.26 22.25
N CYS A 110 -20.42 12.25 21.91
CA CYS A 110 -20.03 11.18 21.00
C CYS A 110 -19.74 11.70 19.58
N THR A 111 -20.51 12.66 19.07
CA THR A 111 -20.23 13.30 17.77
C THR A 111 -18.89 14.05 17.78
N TRP A 112 -18.57 14.78 18.86
CA TRP A 112 -17.25 15.44 18.98
C TRP A 112 -16.11 14.43 19.07
N PHE A 113 -16.29 13.36 19.84
CA PHE A 113 -15.30 12.28 19.93
C PHE A 113 -15.06 11.62 18.56
N ALA A 114 -16.12 11.37 17.81
CA ALA A 114 -16.05 10.84 16.46
C ALA A 114 -15.33 11.79 15.50
N LEU A 115 -15.65 13.09 15.56
CA LEU A 115 -15.00 14.11 14.74
C LEU A 115 -13.48 14.15 14.99
N VAL A 116 -13.04 14.11 16.25
CA VAL A 116 -11.62 14.07 16.60
C VAL A 116 -10.94 12.82 16.02
N ASN A 117 -11.56 11.65 16.13
CA ASN A 117 -11.01 10.41 15.56
C ASN A 117 -10.96 10.43 14.03
N ILE A 118 -11.96 10.99 13.35
CA ILE A 118 -11.96 11.16 11.89
C ILE A 118 -10.85 12.15 11.46
N LEU A 119 -10.62 13.21 12.23
CA LEU A 119 -9.52 14.14 12.00
C LEU A 119 -8.15 13.45 12.18
N ILE A 120 -7.99 12.62 13.22
CA ILE A 120 -6.78 11.82 13.42
C ILE A 120 -6.58 10.86 12.25
N PHE A 121 -7.63 10.18 11.79
CA PHE A 121 -7.60 9.32 10.60
C PHE A 121 -7.14 10.08 9.35
N TYR A 122 -7.70 11.28 9.11
CA TYR A 122 -7.31 12.13 7.99
C TYR A 122 -5.83 12.53 8.05
N CYS A 123 -5.35 12.94 9.23
CA CYS A 123 -3.95 13.33 9.45
C CYS A 123 -3.01 12.14 9.24
N THR A 124 -3.27 10.99 9.88
CA THR A 124 -2.39 9.81 9.79
C THR A 124 -2.29 9.29 8.36
N HIS A 125 -3.40 9.22 7.62
CA HIS A 125 -3.40 8.75 6.24
C HIS A 125 -2.69 9.70 5.28
N SER A 126 -2.72 11.01 5.55
CA SER A 126 -1.99 12.01 4.78
C SER A 126 -0.48 12.01 5.09
N MET A 127 -0.12 11.71 6.34
CA MET A 127 1.27 11.72 6.83
C MET A 127 2.06 10.44 6.47
N ASP A 128 1.38 9.31 6.29
CA ASP A 128 1.99 8.01 5.97
C ASP A 128 2.91 8.06 4.73
N VAL A 129 2.43 8.62 3.61
CA VAL A 129 3.23 8.72 2.37
C VAL A 129 4.45 9.61 2.59
N LEU A 130 4.26 10.78 3.22
CA LEU A 130 5.34 11.73 3.53
C LEU A 130 6.40 11.10 4.45
N HIS A 131 5.97 10.34 5.44
CA HIS A 131 6.87 9.62 6.34
C HIS A 131 7.62 8.50 5.61
N SER A 132 6.95 7.73 4.75
CA SER A 132 7.57 6.68 3.95
C SER A 132 8.66 7.21 3.02
N GLU A 133 8.45 8.40 2.44
CA GLU A 133 9.45 9.09 1.61
C GLU A 133 10.62 9.60 2.44
N LYS A 134 10.34 10.21 3.61
CA LYS A 134 11.36 10.68 4.56
C LYS A 134 12.32 9.57 4.97
N ILE A 135 11.79 8.40 5.34
CA ILE A 135 12.61 7.25 5.78
C ILE A 135 13.12 6.39 4.62
N ARG A 136 12.85 6.77 3.36
CA ARG A 136 13.20 6.01 2.14
C ARG A 136 12.62 4.59 2.06
N GLN A 137 11.45 4.35 2.65
CA GLN A 137 10.76 3.06 2.71
C GLN A 137 9.41 3.08 1.96
N SER A 138 9.39 3.61 0.74
CA SER A 138 8.24 3.45 -0.16
C SER A 138 8.28 2.07 -0.80
N THR A 139 7.31 1.20 -0.49
CA THR A 139 7.31 -0.19 -0.98
C THR A 139 5.93 -0.61 -1.48
N PRO A 140 5.84 -1.52 -2.47
CA PRO A 140 4.56 -2.05 -2.94
C PRO A 140 3.72 -2.64 -1.81
N LEU A 141 4.37 -3.33 -0.87
CA LEU A 141 3.71 -3.91 0.30
C LEU A 141 3.02 -2.84 1.16
N GLY A 142 3.70 -1.72 1.42
CA GLY A 142 3.13 -0.59 2.15
C GLY A 142 1.96 0.05 1.41
N THR A 143 2.07 0.26 0.09
CA THR A 143 0.98 0.77 -0.75
C THR A 143 -0.25 -0.15 -0.71
N LEU A 144 -0.08 -1.47 -0.83
CA LEU A 144 -1.19 -2.42 -0.73
C LEU A 144 -1.83 -2.36 0.66
N PHE A 145 -1.01 -2.37 1.71
CA PHE A 145 -1.48 -2.28 3.10
C PHE A 145 -2.30 -1.03 3.36
N LYS A 146 -1.86 0.12 2.80
CA LYS A 146 -2.59 1.38 2.83
C LYS A 146 -3.98 1.25 2.20
N TYR A 147 -4.07 0.72 0.98
CA TYR A 147 -5.36 0.54 0.31
C TYR A 147 -6.30 -0.41 1.08
N CYS A 148 -5.76 -1.48 1.69
CA CYS A 148 -6.54 -2.36 2.55
C CYS A 148 -7.13 -1.60 3.74
N CYS A 149 -6.31 -0.79 4.42
CA CYS A 149 -6.76 0.03 5.55
C CYS A 149 -7.80 1.06 5.12
N ASP A 150 -7.59 1.75 3.99
CA ASP A 150 -8.54 2.74 3.45
C ASP A 150 -9.92 2.11 3.17
N CYS A 151 -9.95 0.94 2.55
CA CYS A 151 -11.21 0.24 2.23
C CYS A 151 -11.95 -0.18 3.51
N ASN A 152 -11.25 -0.75 4.50
CA ASN A 152 -11.88 -1.16 5.76
C ASN A 152 -12.25 0.04 6.66
N ALA A 153 -11.43 1.09 6.68
CA ALA A 153 -11.70 2.35 7.39
C ALA A 153 -12.97 3.02 6.88
N THR A 154 -13.24 2.95 5.58
CA THR A 154 -14.44 3.52 4.97
C THR A 154 -15.72 2.91 5.54
N VAL A 155 -15.72 1.63 5.94
CA VAL A 155 -16.87 1.01 6.62
C VAL A 155 -17.20 1.75 7.90
N PHE A 156 -16.22 1.90 8.81
CA PHE A 156 -16.42 2.60 10.07
C PHE A 156 -16.70 4.08 9.89
N LEU A 157 -16.00 4.75 8.98
CA LEU A 157 -16.21 6.17 8.67
C LEU A 157 -17.67 6.43 8.30
N VAL A 158 -18.24 5.61 7.42
CA VAL A 158 -19.62 5.78 6.96
C VAL A 158 -20.61 5.46 8.06
N ILE A 159 -20.45 4.35 8.80
CA ILE A 159 -21.33 3.98 9.93
C ILE A 159 -21.35 5.07 10.99
N VAL A 160 -20.18 5.58 11.38
CA VAL A 160 -20.06 6.67 12.36
C VAL A 160 -20.78 7.93 11.88
N THR A 161 -20.62 8.25 10.59
CA THR A 161 -21.25 9.44 9.99
C THR A 161 -22.76 9.31 9.92
N THR A 162 -23.28 8.17 9.43
CA THR A 162 -24.73 7.94 9.32
C THR A 162 -25.38 7.93 10.69
N TYR A 163 -24.76 7.28 11.69
CA TYR A 163 -25.27 7.29 13.06
C TYR A 163 -25.34 8.70 13.64
N CYS A 164 -24.28 9.52 13.51
CA CYS A 164 -24.27 10.88 14.05
C CYS A 164 -25.33 11.79 13.40
N LEU A 165 -25.71 11.48 12.15
CA LEU A 165 -26.78 12.14 11.42
C LEU A 165 -28.19 11.63 11.76
N GLY A 166 -28.33 10.70 12.71
CA GLY A 166 -29.63 10.13 13.09
C GLY A 166 -30.12 9.04 12.14
N GLY A 167 -29.22 8.43 11.36
CA GLY A 167 -29.53 7.32 10.48
C GLY A 167 -29.75 6.02 11.23
N ASP A 168 -30.66 5.20 10.72
CA ASP A 168 -30.91 3.84 11.20
C ASP A 168 -29.93 2.82 10.59
N ALA A 169 -30.10 1.54 10.95
CA ALA A 169 -29.27 0.46 10.43
C ALA A 169 -29.43 0.29 8.90
N LEU A 170 -30.65 0.49 8.37
CA LEU A 170 -30.95 0.36 6.95
C LEU A 170 -30.23 1.43 6.12
N LEU A 171 -30.32 2.70 6.53
CA LEU A 171 -29.58 3.79 5.91
C LEU A 171 -28.07 3.53 5.97
N SER A 172 -27.58 3.07 7.12
CA SER A 172 -26.16 2.76 7.31
C SER A 172 -25.69 1.64 6.37
N TRP A 173 -26.50 0.61 6.15
CA TRP A 173 -26.19 -0.45 5.20
C TRP A 173 -26.06 0.08 3.77
N TYR A 174 -27.08 0.76 3.26
CA TYR A 174 -27.04 1.31 1.90
C TYR A 174 -25.91 2.32 1.73
N ALA A 175 -25.62 3.14 2.74
CA ALA A 175 -24.52 4.10 2.70
C ALA A 175 -23.15 3.39 2.63
N VAL A 176 -22.91 2.39 3.48
CA VAL A 176 -21.65 1.63 3.48
C VAL A 176 -21.46 0.90 2.15
N GLN A 177 -22.49 0.20 1.67
CA GLN A 177 -22.41 -0.53 0.41
C GLN A 177 -22.19 0.41 -0.78
N SER A 178 -22.84 1.58 -0.79
CA SER A 178 -22.62 2.60 -1.80
C SER A 178 -21.18 3.13 -1.80
N ALA A 179 -20.64 3.45 -0.62
CA ALA A 179 -19.27 3.94 -0.47
C ALA A 179 -18.24 2.88 -0.92
N GLN A 180 -18.46 1.61 -0.55
CA GLN A 180 -17.61 0.50 -0.99
C GLN A 180 -17.68 0.31 -2.52
N LEU A 181 -18.87 0.44 -3.13
CA LEU A 181 -19.02 0.37 -4.58
C LEU A 181 -18.32 1.53 -5.31
N VAL A 182 -18.27 2.72 -4.71
CA VAL A 182 -17.48 3.86 -5.23
C VAL A 182 -15.98 3.51 -5.26
N LEU A 183 -15.45 2.98 -4.14
CA LEU A 183 -14.04 2.56 -4.07
C LEU A 183 -13.75 1.43 -5.05
N PHE A 184 -14.56 0.37 -5.04
CA PHE A 184 -14.47 -0.74 -5.98
C PHE A 184 -14.44 -0.26 -7.43
N THR A 185 -15.38 0.61 -7.82
CA THR A 185 -15.48 1.17 -9.17
C THR A 185 -14.24 1.98 -9.57
N LYS A 186 -13.62 2.69 -8.63
CA LYS A 186 -12.37 3.46 -8.86
C LYS A 186 -11.18 2.53 -9.06
N HIS A 187 -11.01 1.52 -8.19
CA HIS A 187 -9.94 0.53 -8.30
C HIS A 187 -10.10 -0.36 -9.54
N LEU A 188 -11.32 -0.75 -9.91
CA LEU A 188 -11.62 -1.46 -11.16
C LEU A 188 -11.28 -0.62 -12.40
N SER A 189 -11.56 0.68 -12.36
CA SER A 189 -11.16 1.60 -13.44
C SER A 189 -9.65 1.78 -13.52
N ALA A 190 -8.95 1.63 -12.40
CA ALA A 190 -7.49 1.62 -12.37
C ALA A 190 -6.97 0.29 -12.93
N PHE A 191 -7.57 -0.86 -12.59
CA PHE A 191 -7.22 -2.18 -13.13
C PHE A 191 -7.31 -2.22 -14.66
N HIS A 192 -8.36 -1.62 -15.23
CA HIS A 192 -8.55 -1.56 -16.69
C HIS A 192 -7.50 -0.73 -17.43
N ARG A 193 -6.81 0.21 -16.76
CA ARG A 193 -5.90 1.17 -17.38
C ARG A 193 -4.45 0.84 -17.05
N LYS A 194 -3.54 1.07 -18.00
CA LYS A 194 -2.08 1.06 -17.77
C LYS A 194 -1.57 2.22 -16.90
N ALA A 195 -2.44 2.93 -16.19
CA ALA A 195 -2.12 4.10 -15.37
C ALA A 195 -2.63 3.90 -13.93
N GLY A 196 -2.03 4.59 -12.95
CA GLY A 196 -2.45 4.52 -11.55
C GLY A 196 -3.79 5.21 -11.23
N LEU A 197 -4.07 5.38 -9.94
CA LEU A 197 -5.27 6.08 -9.46
C LEU A 197 -5.19 7.57 -9.84
N ARG A 198 -6.32 8.12 -10.28
CA ARG A 198 -6.45 9.53 -10.66
C ARG A 198 -7.57 10.17 -9.86
N TYR A 199 -7.23 11.25 -9.18
CA TYR A 199 -8.19 12.06 -8.44
C TYR A 199 -8.31 13.42 -9.10
N ASN A 200 -9.54 13.76 -9.51
CA ASN A 200 -9.85 15.11 -9.99
C ASN A 200 -10.00 16.06 -8.79
N VAL A 201 -10.05 17.36 -9.09
CA VAL A 201 -10.03 18.49 -8.14
C VAL A 201 -11.08 18.43 -7.03
N LEU A 202 -12.21 17.75 -7.25
CA LEU A 202 -13.33 17.61 -6.29
C LEU A 202 -13.78 16.14 -6.08
N THR A 203 -12.92 15.18 -6.43
CA THR A 203 -13.25 13.74 -6.29
C THR A 203 -12.19 12.94 -5.55
N GLY A 204 -11.32 13.63 -4.82
CA GLY A 204 -10.31 13.01 -3.97
C GLY A 204 -10.91 12.48 -2.66
N PRO A 205 -10.31 11.44 -2.06
CA PRO A 205 -10.76 10.89 -0.78
C PRO A 205 -10.71 11.96 0.33
N GLY A 206 -9.74 12.87 0.28
CA GLY A 206 -9.62 13.97 1.24
C GLY A 206 -10.80 14.94 1.21
N GLU A 207 -11.44 15.19 0.06
CA GLU A 207 -12.63 16.05 0.00
C GLU A 207 -13.84 15.40 0.67
N VAL A 208 -14.00 14.09 0.50
CA VAL A 208 -15.08 13.33 1.16
C VAL A 208 -14.90 13.39 2.67
N ILE A 209 -13.68 13.13 3.17
CA ILE A 209 -13.39 13.14 4.61
C ILE A 209 -13.56 14.55 5.20
N ILE A 210 -13.06 15.60 4.54
CA ILE A 210 -13.25 16.99 5.00
C ILE A 210 -14.73 17.37 5.01
N SER A 211 -15.49 16.95 4.00
CA SER A 211 -16.95 17.21 3.96
C SER A 211 -17.66 16.56 5.14
N VAL A 212 -17.29 15.32 5.50
CA VAL A 212 -17.79 14.63 6.69
C VAL A 212 -17.39 15.38 7.96
N ILE A 213 -16.14 15.84 8.09
CA ILE A 213 -15.68 16.60 9.27
C ILE A 213 -16.50 17.88 9.44
N ILE A 214 -16.72 18.64 8.36
CA ILE A 214 -17.51 19.88 8.40
C ILE A 214 -18.95 19.57 8.84
N LEU A 215 -19.56 18.56 8.22
CA LEU A 215 -20.93 18.16 8.52
C LEU A 215 -21.08 17.71 10.00
N LEU A 216 -20.12 16.95 10.53
CA LEU A 216 -20.15 16.52 11.93
C LEU A 216 -19.85 17.67 12.90
N ALA A 217 -19.03 18.65 12.51
CA ALA A 217 -18.79 19.85 13.32
C ALA A 217 -20.08 20.68 13.48
N VAL A 218 -20.81 20.85 12.38
CA VAL A 218 -22.12 21.51 12.39
C VAL A 218 -23.10 20.72 13.25
N ARG A 219 -23.11 19.38 13.14
CA ARG A 219 -23.99 18.51 13.94
C ARG A 219 -23.69 18.55 15.43
N GLY A 220 -22.42 18.62 15.80
CA GLY A 220 -21.95 18.72 17.18
C GLY A 220 -22.25 20.07 17.82
N THR A 221 -22.25 21.16 17.04
CA THR A 221 -22.51 22.53 17.53
C THR A 221 -24.00 22.87 17.55
N LEU A 222 -24.69 22.68 16.43
CA LEU A 222 -26.09 23.12 16.25
C LEU A 222 -27.13 22.07 16.65
N GLY A 223 -26.73 20.81 16.85
CA GLY A 223 -27.66 19.72 17.15
C GLY A 223 -28.32 19.10 15.92
N LEU A 224 -29.13 18.05 16.12
CA LEU A 224 -29.82 17.35 15.03
C LEU A 224 -31.00 18.17 14.52
N ASP A 225 -31.65 18.90 15.42
CA ASP A 225 -32.86 19.69 15.14
C ASP A 225 -32.59 20.73 14.05
N TRP A 226 -31.39 21.31 14.04
CA TRP A 226 -30.98 22.24 12.99
C TRP A 226 -30.92 21.56 11.61
N PHE A 227 -30.37 20.34 11.52
CA PHE A 227 -30.36 19.57 10.28
C PHE A 227 -31.77 19.22 9.82
N MET A 228 -32.63 18.79 10.73
CA MET A 228 -34.02 18.46 10.43
C MET A 228 -34.80 19.69 9.96
N ASN A 229 -34.55 20.87 10.54
CA ASN A 229 -35.17 22.12 10.12
C ASN A 229 -34.67 22.59 8.76
N LEU A 230 -33.35 22.51 8.51
CA LEU A 230 -32.76 22.81 7.21
C LEU A 230 -33.32 21.87 6.14
N TYR A 231 -33.40 20.58 6.45
CA TYR A 231 -33.98 19.57 5.58
C TYR A 231 -35.43 19.90 5.22
N LYS A 232 -36.27 20.19 6.22
CA LYS A 232 -37.67 20.63 6.01
C LYS A 232 -37.74 21.85 5.10
N LEU A 233 -36.93 22.88 5.34
CA LEU A 233 -36.90 24.10 4.51
C LEU A 233 -36.48 23.81 3.06
N SER A 234 -35.44 23.00 2.87
CA SER A 234 -34.84 22.72 1.56
C SER A 234 -35.73 21.82 0.71
N VAL A 235 -36.18 20.71 1.29
CA VAL A 235 -37.00 19.70 0.60
C VAL A 235 -38.40 20.23 0.33
N HIS A 236 -39.00 20.96 1.28
CA HIS A 236 -40.31 21.59 1.05
C HIS A 236 -40.26 22.62 -0.09
N GLN A 237 -39.20 23.42 -0.18
CA GLN A 237 -39.02 24.35 -1.30
C GLN A 237 -38.78 23.65 -2.64
N LEU A 238 -38.00 22.56 -2.65
CA LEU A 238 -37.73 21.78 -3.85
C LEU A 238 -39.00 21.08 -4.39
N ILE A 239 -39.74 20.41 -3.51
CA ILE A 239 -40.99 19.71 -3.86
C ILE A 239 -42.03 20.71 -4.37
N LYS A 240 -42.19 21.85 -3.68
CA LYS A 240 -43.09 22.92 -4.12
C LYS A 240 -42.69 23.51 -5.48
N GLY A 241 -41.39 23.59 -5.78
CA GLY A 241 -40.89 24.02 -7.08
C GLY A 241 -41.15 23.02 -8.20
N LEU A 242 -41.01 21.72 -7.91
CA LEU A 242 -41.29 20.63 -8.86
C LEU A 242 -42.79 20.50 -9.16
N ASP A 243 -43.65 20.63 -8.15
CA ASP A 243 -45.11 20.59 -8.30
C ASP A 243 -45.61 21.74 -9.21
N LEU A 244 -45.04 22.95 -9.05
CA LEU A 244 -45.39 24.12 -9.86
C LEU A 244 -44.94 24.04 -11.33
N HIS A 245 -43.86 23.32 -11.64
CA HIS A 245 -43.26 23.29 -12.98
C HIS A 245 -43.52 22.00 -13.76
N ALA A 246 -43.70 20.86 -13.09
CA ALA A 246 -43.81 19.56 -13.74
C ALA A 246 -45.27 19.05 -13.83
N GLY A 247 -46.23 19.67 -13.13
CA GLY A 247 -47.63 19.20 -13.10
C GLY A 247 -47.78 17.76 -12.57
N VAL A 248 -46.79 17.28 -11.82
CA VAL A 248 -46.77 15.95 -11.22
C VAL A 248 -47.32 16.10 -9.80
N SER A 249 -48.54 15.60 -9.56
CA SER A 249 -49.10 15.54 -8.21
C SER A 249 -48.35 14.47 -7.41
N ILE A 250 -47.23 14.86 -6.82
CA ILE A 250 -46.50 14.04 -5.85
C ILE A 250 -47.35 14.05 -4.58
N ASP A 251 -47.71 12.85 -4.10
CA ASP A 251 -48.36 12.65 -2.80
C ASP A 251 -47.40 13.12 -1.69
N SER A 252 -47.46 14.43 -1.45
CA SER A 252 -46.44 15.21 -0.74
C SER A 252 -46.58 15.05 0.77
N ASP A 253 -47.74 14.60 1.24
CA ASP A 253 -48.04 14.46 2.67
C ASP A 253 -47.28 13.29 3.32
N HIS A 254 -47.05 12.18 2.60
CA HIS A 254 -46.26 11.05 3.13
C HIS A 254 -44.74 11.31 3.08
N LEU A 255 -44.23 11.91 2.00
CA LEU A 255 -42.79 12.20 1.82
C LEU A 255 -42.27 13.34 2.72
N LEU A 256 -43.15 14.23 3.20
CA LEU A 256 -42.81 15.34 4.08
C LEU A 256 -42.87 14.98 5.58
N GLN A 257 -43.50 13.87 5.95
CA GLN A 257 -43.76 13.50 7.36
C GLN A 257 -42.57 12.83 8.05
N ASP A 258 -41.74 12.04 7.34
CA ASP A 258 -40.56 11.39 7.93
C ASP A 258 -39.24 11.66 7.14
N PRO A 259 -38.36 12.55 7.64
CA PRO A 259 -37.05 12.80 7.05
C PRO A 259 -36.15 11.56 6.98
N ALA A 260 -36.31 10.59 7.88
CA ALA A 260 -35.50 9.38 7.90
C ALA A 260 -35.82 8.48 6.70
N GLU A 261 -37.10 8.31 6.39
CA GLU A 261 -37.57 7.46 5.29
C GLU A 261 -37.10 7.95 3.92
N LEU A 262 -37.23 9.26 3.65
CA LEU A 262 -36.75 9.86 2.40
C LEU A 262 -35.21 9.81 2.28
N SER A 263 -34.47 9.94 3.39
CA SER A 263 -33.01 9.77 3.38
C SER A 263 -32.60 8.34 3.02
N SER A 264 -33.33 7.35 3.52
CA SER A 264 -33.14 5.92 3.20
C SER A 264 -33.45 5.60 1.74
N GLU A 265 -34.56 6.11 1.19
CA GLU A 265 -34.93 5.93 -0.22
C GLU A 265 -33.93 6.61 -1.19
N ALA A 266 -33.43 7.81 -0.84
CA ALA A 266 -32.39 8.48 -1.61
C ALA A 266 -31.07 7.71 -1.62
N MET A 267 -30.64 7.20 -0.46
CA MET A 267 -29.41 6.40 -0.35
C MET A 267 -29.55 5.05 -1.06
N MET A 268 -30.72 4.41 -0.98
CA MET A 268 -31.03 3.20 -1.73
C MET A 268 -30.95 3.43 -3.25
N THR A 269 -31.52 4.53 -3.74
CA THR A 269 -31.41 4.91 -5.16
C THR A 269 -29.96 5.09 -5.58
N PHE A 270 -29.16 5.77 -4.74
CA PHE A 270 -27.73 5.94 -4.98
C PHE A 270 -26.98 4.60 -5.01
N TYR A 271 -27.29 3.68 -4.10
CA TYR A 271 -26.76 2.32 -4.09
C TYR A 271 -27.01 1.61 -5.43
N TYR A 272 -28.26 1.61 -5.93
CA TYR A 272 -28.58 0.93 -7.19
C TYR A 272 -27.87 1.56 -8.39
N ILE A 273 -27.73 2.89 -8.44
CA ILE A 273 -26.96 3.59 -9.49
C ILE A 273 -25.49 3.16 -9.45
N MET A 274 -24.90 3.12 -8.26
CA MET A 274 -23.51 2.71 -8.07
C MET A 274 -23.31 1.23 -8.39
N TYR A 275 -24.25 0.37 -8.01
CA TYR A 275 -24.23 -1.05 -8.31
C TYR A 275 -24.32 -1.30 -9.82
N ALA A 276 -25.26 -0.64 -10.51
CA ALA A 276 -25.37 -0.70 -11.96
C ALA A 276 -24.07 -0.23 -12.65
N THR A 277 -23.46 0.85 -12.14
CA THR A 277 -22.16 1.33 -12.63
C THR A 277 -21.06 0.30 -12.45
N ALA A 278 -20.99 -0.36 -11.29
CA ALA A 278 -20.02 -1.42 -11.01
C ALA A 278 -20.20 -2.61 -11.97
N VAL A 279 -21.43 -3.09 -12.16
CA VAL A 279 -21.76 -4.17 -13.10
C VAL A 279 -21.35 -3.80 -14.53
N VAL A 280 -21.74 -2.61 -15.01
CA VAL A 280 -21.39 -2.16 -16.37
C VAL A 280 -19.88 -2.09 -16.56
N LYS A 281 -19.12 -1.60 -15.58
CA LYS A 281 -17.65 -1.57 -15.67
C LYS A 281 -17.03 -2.96 -15.65
N THR A 282 -17.54 -3.86 -14.83
CA THR A 282 -17.12 -5.27 -14.81
C THR A 282 -17.33 -5.92 -16.17
N LEU A 283 -18.51 -5.74 -16.78
CA LEU A 283 -18.83 -6.30 -18.09
C LEU A 283 -18.02 -5.66 -19.23
N LYS A 284 -17.58 -4.41 -19.08
CA LYS A 284 -16.73 -3.68 -20.04
C LYS A 284 -15.23 -4.03 -19.95
N LEU A 285 -14.80 -4.90 -19.03
CA LEU A 285 -13.41 -5.38 -19.01
C LEU A 285 -13.04 -6.04 -20.34
N GLN A 286 -11.77 -5.90 -20.75
CA GLN A 286 -11.27 -6.45 -22.01
C GLN A 286 -11.38 -7.98 -22.04
N LYS A 287 -11.49 -8.58 -23.23
CA LYS A 287 -11.61 -10.04 -23.40
C LYS A 287 -10.40 -10.81 -22.84
N THR A 288 -9.24 -10.16 -22.73
CA THR A 288 -8.02 -10.71 -22.10
C THR A 288 -8.19 -11.00 -20.61
N HIS A 289 -9.18 -10.40 -19.95
CA HIS A 289 -9.51 -10.60 -18.53
C HIS A 289 -10.80 -11.39 -18.35
N GLY A 290 -10.94 -12.50 -19.08
CA GLY A 290 -12.17 -13.30 -19.13
C GLY A 290 -12.58 -13.88 -17.77
N TRP A 291 -11.61 -14.39 -16.99
CA TRP A 291 -11.88 -14.91 -15.66
C TRP A 291 -12.26 -13.79 -14.69
N THR A 292 -11.53 -12.67 -14.73
CA THR A 292 -11.82 -11.51 -13.88
C THR A 292 -13.24 -10.98 -14.10
N ARG A 293 -13.69 -10.94 -15.36
CA ARG A 293 -15.08 -10.59 -15.72
C ARG A 293 -16.09 -11.50 -15.07
N PHE A 294 -15.90 -12.81 -15.22
CA PHE A 294 -16.80 -13.81 -14.66
C PHE A 294 -16.81 -13.75 -13.12
N GLY A 295 -15.63 -13.79 -12.50
CA GLY A 295 -15.47 -13.79 -11.05
C GLY A 295 -16.06 -12.56 -10.38
N LEU A 296 -15.83 -11.37 -10.93
CA LEU A 296 -16.44 -10.13 -10.44
C LEU A 296 -17.95 -10.07 -10.68
N ALA A 297 -18.44 -10.55 -11.82
CA ALA A 297 -19.88 -10.59 -12.09
C ALA A 297 -20.61 -11.54 -11.12
N ALA A 298 -20.04 -12.72 -10.87
CA ALA A 298 -20.54 -13.67 -9.88
C ALA A 298 -20.50 -13.10 -8.46
N SER A 299 -19.40 -12.45 -8.07
CA SER A 299 -19.26 -11.84 -6.75
C SER A 299 -20.27 -10.71 -6.54
N LEU A 300 -20.45 -9.83 -7.53
CA LEU A 300 -21.44 -8.76 -7.48
C LEU A 300 -22.86 -9.33 -7.40
N LEU A 301 -23.18 -10.37 -8.17
CA LEU A 301 -24.48 -11.04 -8.10
C LEU A 301 -24.77 -11.56 -6.69
N MET A 302 -23.80 -12.21 -6.04
CA MET A 302 -23.96 -12.66 -4.65
C MET A 302 -24.13 -11.50 -3.67
N ARG A 303 -23.51 -10.35 -3.94
CA ARG A 303 -23.67 -9.12 -3.13
C ARG A 303 -24.99 -8.38 -3.38
N PHE A 304 -25.67 -8.67 -4.49
CA PHE A 304 -27.00 -8.12 -4.75
C PHE A 304 -28.09 -8.79 -3.93
N LEU A 305 -27.89 -10.07 -3.56
CA LEU A 305 -28.91 -10.86 -2.89
C LEU A 305 -29.37 -10.27 -1.55
N PRO A 306 -28.48 -9.80 -0.64
CA PRO A 306 -28.91 -9.09 0.58
C PRO A 306 -29.79 -7.87 0.29
N ALA A 307 -29.47 -7.07 -0.74
CA ALA A 307 -30.29 -5.91 -1.10
C ALA A 307 -31.72 -6.31 -1.55
N VAL A 308 -31.86 -7.42 -2.27
CA VAL A 308 -33.15 -7.96 -2.69
C VAL A 308 -33.94 -8.49 -1.48
N ILE A 309 -33.28 -9.24 -0.60
CA ILE A 309 -33.90 -9.78 0.61
C ILE A 309 -34.39 -8.64 1.51
N LEU A 310 -33.58 -7.60 1.70
CA LEU A 310 -33.95 -6.41 2.46
C LEU A 310 -35.20 -5.73 1.86
N ARG A 311 -35.24 -5.54 0.53
CA ARG A 311 -36.40 -4.93 -0.13
C ARG A 311 -37.66 -5.77 -0.02
N VAL A 312 -37.56 -7.08 -0.28
CA VAL A 312 -38.70 -8.01 -0.20
C VAL A 312 -39.19 -8.13 1.25
N GLY A 313 -38.27 -8.19 2.23
CA GLY A 313 -38.58 -8.21 3.65
C GLY A 313 -39.35 -6.97 4.10
N THR A 314 -38.88 -5.77 3.71
CA THR A 314 -39.60 -4.52 4.00
C THR A 314 -41.01 -4.49 3.40
N SER A 315 -41.20 -5.06 2.21
CA SER A 315 -42.53 -5.14 1.56
C SER A 315 -43.46 -6.21 2.13
N SER A 316 -42.93 -7.20 2.85
CA SER A 316 -43.71 -8.36 3.34
C SER A 316 -44.14 -8.23 4.81
N GLY A 317 -43.78 -7.13 5.49
CA GLY A 317 -44.12 -6.90 6.89
C GLY A 317 -43.39 -7.79 7.90
N SER A 318 -42.42 -8.61 7.46
CA SER A 318 -41.55 -9.38 8.34
C SER A 318 -40.38 -8.49 8.80
N SER A 319 -40.28 -8.26 10.11
CA SER A 319 -39.20 -7.48 10.72
C SER A 319 -37.89 -8.28 10.71
N PHE A 320 -37.22 -8.31 9.56
CA PHE A 320 -35.79 -8.65 9.54
C PHE A 320 -35.05 -7.48 10.17
N GLU A 321 -34.73 -7.59 11.46
CA GLU A 321 -33.93 -6.58 12.16
C GLU A 321 -32.49 -6.65 11.64
N LEU A 322 -32.18 -5.75 10.70
CA LEU A 322 -30.83 -5.55 10.23
C LEU A 322 -29.97 -5.02 11.39
N THR A 323 -28.91 -5.73 11.72
CA THR A 323 -28.00 -5.34 12.79
C THR A 323 -26.82 -4.53 12.23
N VAL A 324 -26.21 -3.71 13.07
CA VAL A 324 -24.96 -2.99 12.72
C VAL A 324 -23.83 -3.97 12.36
N LEU A 325 -23.86 -5.20 12.91
CA LEU A 325 -22.89 -6.25 12.58
C LEU A 325 -23.01 -6.71 11.13
N ASP A 326 -24.23 -6.79 10.58
CA ASP A 326 -24.46 -7.14 9.16
C ASP A 326 -23.83 -6.09 8.24
N VAL A 327 -24.02 -4.80 8.58
CA VAL A 327 -23.42 -3.67 7.86
C VAL A 327 -21.89 -3.77 7.82
N ILE A 328 -21.27 -4.10 8.95
CA ILE A 328 -19.82 -4.25 9.06
C ILE A 328 -19.33 -5.45 8.24
N CYS A 329 -19.98 -6.61 8.38
CA CYS A 329 -19.56 -7.84 7.70
C CYS A 329 -19.64 -7.70 6.18
N ASP A 330 -20.76 -7.21 5.65
CA ASP A 330 -20.92 -6.98 4.21
C ASP A 330 -19.95 -5.91 3.70
N GLY A 331 -19.72 -4.85 4.49
CA GLY A 331 -18.76 -3.79 4.19
C GLY A 331 -17.33 -4.32 4.08
N PHE A 332 -16.88 -5.13 5.04
CA PHE A 332 -15.55 -5.75 5.03
C PHE A 332 -15.37 -6.75 3.88
N PHE A 333 -16.41 -7.51 3.53
CA PHE A 333 -16.31 -8.38 2.37
C PHE A 333 -16.13 -7.59 1.07
N MET A 334 -16.87 -6.49 0.89
CA MET A 334 -16.66 -5.59 -0.25
C MET A 334 -15.27 -4.93 -0.25
N ALA A 335 -14.71 -4.64 0.93
CA ALA A 335 -13.33 -4.16 1.06
C ALA A 335 -12.31 -5.21 0.60
N VAL A 336 -12.52 -6.50 0.90
CA VAL A 336 -11.70 -7.61 0.39
C VAL A 336 -11.79 -7.72 -1.13
N LEU A 337 -12.98 -7.60 -1.72
CA LEU A 337 -13.15 -7.63 -3.17
C LEU A 337 -12.36 -6.50 -3.86
N THR A 338 -12.42 -5.29 -3.30
CA THR A 338 -11.64 -4.13 -3.79
C THR A 338 -10.14 -4.32 -3.59
N THR A 339 -9.75 -4.94 -2.47
CA THR A 339 -8.36 -5.29 -2.20
C THR A 339 -7.82 -6.26 -3.25
N ASP A 340 -8.53 -7.34 -3.57
CA ASP A 340 -8.03 -8.33 -4.54
C ASP A 340 -7.94 -7.75 -5.95
N VAL A 341 -8.87 -6.87 -6.35
CA VAL A 341 -8.74 -6.13 -7.63
C VAL A 341 -7.46 -5.29 -7.67
N THR A 342 -7.10 -4.69 -6.54
CA THR A 342 -5.88 -3.89 -6.40
C THR A 342 -4.63 -4.78 -6.45
N LEU A 343 -4.63 -5.89 -5.69
CA LEU A 343 -3.56 -6.88 -5.70
C LEU A 343 -3.37 -7.50 -7.09
N ALA A 344 -4.46 -7.88 -7.75
CA ALA A 344 -4.47 -8.42 -9.11
C ALA A 344 -3.81 -7.44 -10.09
N LYS A 345 -4.07 -6.14 -9.95
CA LYS A 345 -3.39 -5.12 -10.73
C LYS A 345 -1.89 -5.10 -10.47
N MET A 346 -1.49 -5.07 -9.20
CA MET A 346 -0.09 -4.95 -8.79
C MET A 346 0.73 -6.18 -9.20
N ALA A 347 0.16 -7.36 -9.06
CA ALA A 347 0.75 -8.64 -9.43
C ALA A 347 0.57 -9.01 -10.92
N ARG A 348 -0.14 -8.19 -11.70
CA ARG A 348 -0.48 -8.42 -13.12
C ARG A 348 -1.18 -9.76 -13.36
N ARG A 349 -2.10 -10.12 -12.46
CA ARG A 349 -2.91 -11.35 -12.53
C ARG A 349 -4.40 -11.05 -12.67
N GLU A 350 -5.18 -12.10 -12.88
CA GLU A 350 -6.64 -12.05 -12.78
C GLU A 350 -7.10 -12.15 -11.32
N ILE A 351 -8.39 -11.88 -11.06
CA ILE A 351 -8.95 -12.01 -9.71
C ILE A 351 -8.81 -13.44 -9.18
N HIS A 352 -8.53 -13.59 -7.89
CA HIS A 352 -8.25 -14.90 -7.32
C HIS A 352 -9.52 -15.75 -7.22
N PRO A 353 -9.54 -17.03 -7.66
CA PRO A 353 -10.71 -17.90 -7.55
C PRO A 353 -11.27 -18.04 -6.13
N TRP A 354 -10.38 -18.10 -5.12
CA TRP A 354 -10.79 -18.12 -3.71
C TRP A 354 -11.64 -16.91 -3.32
N VAL A 355 -11.37 -15.71 -3.83
CA VAL A 355 -12.18 -14.51 -3.51
C VAL A 355 -13.58 -14.63 -4.08
N VAL A 356 -13.72 -15.23 -5.26
CA VAL A 356 -15.02 -15.54 -5.86
C VAL A 356 -15.77 -16.57 -5.02
N LEU A 357 -15.10 -17.66 -4.60
CA LEU A 357 -15.72 -18.66 -3.72
C LEU A 357 -16.14 -18.07 -2.37
N MET A 358 -15.28 -17.22 -1.78
CA MET A 358 -15.59 -16.50 -0.56
C MET A 358 -16.84 -15.64 -0.72
N SER A 359 -17.11 -15.08 -1.91
CA SER A 359 -18.32 -14.29 -2.16
C SER A 359 -19.62 -15.08 -2.04
N PHE A 360 -19.59 -16.36 -2.41
CA PHE A 360 -20.70 -17.30 -2.22
C PHE A 360 -20.86 -17.67 -0.75
N CYS A 361 -19.75 -18.00 -0.07
CA CYS A 361 -19.77 -18.34 1.36
C CYS A 361 -20.14 -17.15 2.25
N ALA A 362 -19.81 -15.94 1.83
CA ALA A 362 -20.05 -14.71 2.56
C ALA A 362 -21.54 -14.27 2.58
N VAL A 363 -22.46 -15.12 2.13
CA VAL A 363 -23.91 -14.93 2.27
C VAL A 363 -24.49 -15.84 3.37
N VAL A 364 -23.68 -16.77 3.90
CA VAL A 364 -24.14 -17.81 4.83
C VAL A 364 -24.24 -17.31 6.28
N SER A 365 -23.19 -16.67 6.81
CA SER A 365 -23.20 -16.16 8.19
C SER A 365 -22.14 -15.07 8.42
N ASN A 366 -22.41 -14.16 9.37
CA ASN A 366 -21.47 -13.11 9.78
C ASN A 366 -20.14 -13.66 10.29
N SER A 367 -20.17 -14.74 11.09
CA SER A 367 -18.97 -15.40 11.58
C SER A 367 -18.11 -15.96 10.44
N THR A 368 -18.75 -16.54 9.42
CA THR A 368 -18.06 -17.03 8.22
C THR A 368 -17.41 -15.89 7.45
N ILE A 369 -18.12 -14.76 7.27
CA ILE A 369 -17.57 -13.58 6.59
C ILE A 369 -16.31 -13.08 7.29
N LEU A 370 -16.39 -12.83 8.61
CA LEU A 370 -15.27 -12.32 9.39
C LEU A 370 -14.07 -13.27 9.37
N PHE A 371 -14.32 -14.57 9.49
CA PHE A 371 -13.26 -15.59 9.40
C PHE A 371 -12.58 -15.57 8.02
N LEU A 372 -13.35 -15.55 6.93
CA LEU A 372 -12.81 -15.54 5.58
C LEU A 372 -12.03 -14.24 5.28
N VAL A 373 -12.54 -13.09 5.72
CA VAL A 373 -11.85 -11.79 5.60
C VAL A 373 -10.50 -11.83 6.33
N LEU A 374 -10.48 -12.35 7.56
CA LEU A 374 -9.25 -12.48 8.35
C LEU A 374 -8.24 -13.42 7.69
N VAL A 375 -8.68 -14.60 7.26
CA VAL A 375 -7.84 -15.59 6.58
C VAL A 375 -7.25 -15.01 5.31
N TYR A 376 -8.04 -14.30 4.49
CA TYR A 376 -7.56 -13.66 3.27
C TYR A 376 -6.44 -12.65 3.55
N TYR A 377 -6.66 -11.71 4.48
CA TYR A 377 -5.65 -10.70 4.79
C TYR A 377 -4.37 -11.32 5.38
N ILE A 378 -4.50 -12.24 6.33
CA ILE A 378 -3.33 -12.92 6.93
C ILE A 378 -2.56 -13.68 5.86
N ALA A 379 -3.22 -14.48 5.03
CA ALA A 379 -2.56 -15.30 4.03
C ALA A 379 -1.84 -14.46 2.96
N VAL A 380 -2.50 -13.43 2.42
CA VAL A 380 -1.90 -12.53 1.42
C VAL A 380 -0.70 -11.78 1.99
N PHE A 381 -0.82 -11.19 3.18
CA PHE A 381 0.28 -10.43 3.76
C PHE A 381 1.41 -11.34 4.26
N ALA A 382 1.12 -12.50 4.83
CA ALA A 382 2.15 -13.46 5.22
C ALA A 382 2.98 -13.93 4.02
N ASP A 383 2.31 -14.26 2.90
CA ASP A 383 2.96 -14.63 1.66
C ASP A 383 3.86 -13.50 1.13
N LEU A 384 3.30 -12.30 0.92
CA LEU A 384 4.06 -11.17 0.38
C LEU A 384 5.22 -10.76 1.31
N CYS A 385 5.03 -10.78 2.63
CA CYS A 385 6.10 -10.48 3.59
C CYS A 385 7.23 -11.51 3.52
N SER A 386 6.89 -12.80 3.40
CA SER A 386 7.85 -13.89 3.26
C SER A 386 8.65 -13.74 1.97
N TYR A 387 7.97 -13.55 0.84
CA TYR A 387 8.62 -13.40 -0.47
C TYR A 387 9.53 -12.16 -0.55
N LEU A 388 9.08 -11.01 -0.04
CA LEU A 388 9.86 -9.77 -0.06
C LEU A 388 10.95 -9.76 1.02
N ASN A 389 10.93 -10.71 1.95
CA ASN A 389 11.75 -10.73 3.17
C ASN A 389 11.67 -9.37 3.89
N MET A 390 10.42 -8.94 4.15
CA MET A 390 10.09 -7.63 4.70
C MET A 390 9.03 -7.76 5.81
N PRO A 391 9.33 -7.35 7.05
CA PRO A 391 8.32 -7.26 8.09
C PRO A 391 7.31 -6.14 7.78
N LEU A 392 6.02 -6.42 8.00
CA LEU A 392 4.94 -5.47 7.72
C LEU A 392 4.94 -4.26 8.66
N MET A 393 5.25 -4.48 9.95
CA MET A 393 5.11 -3.49 11.03
C MET A 393 6.45 -2.98 11.57
N THR A 394 7.55 -3.20 10.84
CA THR A 394 8.88 -2.79 11.30
C THR A 394 9.60 -2.00 10.21
N VAL A 395 10.36 -0.98 10.63
CA VAL A 395 11.19 -0.20 9.70
C VAL A 395 12.27 -1.09 9.12
N CYS A 396 12.42 -1.06 7.79
CA CYS A 396 13.45 -1.81 7.08
C CYS A 396 14.61 -0.88 6.78
N LYS A 397 15.72 -1.03 7.52
CA LYS A 397 16.93 -0.25 7.32
C LYS A 397 17.98 -1.10 6.60
N ASN A 398 18.02 -0.95 5.29
CA ASN A 398 18.99 -1.64 4.42
C ASN A 398 20.38 -1.00 4.54
N VAL A 399 21.33 -1.79 4.99
CA VAL A 399 22.77 -1.49 4.97
C VAL A 399 23.38 -2.11 3.73
N TYR A 400 24.27 -1.40 3.06
CA TYR A 400 24.99 -1.88 1.89
C TYR A 400 26.49 -1.95 2.18
N CYS A 401 27.13 -3.04 1.77
CA CYS A 401 28.59 -3.10 1.64
C CYS A 401 28.96 -3.86 0.36
N ASP A 402 30.09 -3.54 -0.23
CA ASP A 402 30.51 -4.09 -1.51
C ASP A 402 31.96 -4.55 -1.49
N GLY A 403 32.28 -5.44 -2.42
CA GLY A 403 33.60 -6.00 -2.52
C GLY A 403 33.69 -7.12 -3.55
N VAL A 404 34.91 -7.60 -3.73
CA VAL A 404 35.18 -8.75 -4.59
C VAL A 404 34.75 -10.05 -3.88
N TYR A 405 35.02 -10.15 -2.58
CA TYR A 405 34.71 -11.33 -1.75
C TYR A 405 35.30 -12.67 -2.24
N ASP A 406 36.42 -12.61 -2.95
CA ASP A 406 37.19 -13.78 -3.38
C ASP A 406 37.72 -14.59 -2.18
N LEU A 407 37.60 -15.92 -2.25
CA LEU A 407 37.83 -16.87 -1.16
C LEU A 407 37.16 -16.40 0.15
N CYS A 408 35.83 -16.30 0.14
CA CYS A 408 35.05 -15.71 1.23
C CYS A 408 35.41 -16.29 2.62
N HIS A 409 35.96 -15.45 3.50
CA HIS A 409 36.57 -15.88 4.75
C HIS A 409 36.07 -15.09 5.97
N ILE A 410 36.57 -15.40 7.18
CA ILE A 410 36.07 -14.81 8.43
C ILE A 410 36.16 -13.29 8.49
N GLY A 411 37.16 -12.69 7.83
CA GLY A 411 37.25 -11.23 7.66
C GLY A 411 36.02 -10.63 6.97
N HIS A 412 35.59 -11.18 5.82
CA HIS A 412 34.37 -10.72 5.13
C HIS A 412 33.11 -10.98 5.98
N LYS A 413 33.01 -12.16 6.61
CA LYS A 413 31.88 -12.51 7.49
C LYS A 413 31.79 -11.57 8.71
N THR A 414 32.92 -11.12 9.24
CA THR A 414 32.97 -10.12 10.32
C THR A 414 32.57 -8.74 9.83
N LEU A 415 33.01 -8.34 8.64
CA LEU A 415 32.54 -7.10 8.00
C LEU A 415 31.01 -7.12 7.86
N PHE A 416 30.43 -8.22 7.35
CA PHE A 416 28.98 -8.37 7.21
C PHE A 416 28.26 -8.22 8.56
N ARG A 417 28.75 -8.91 9.59
CA ARG A 417 28.19 -8.82 10.95
C ARG A 417 28.27 -7.41 11.52
N ASN A 418 29.37 -6.70 11.28
CA ASN A 418 29.57 -5.33 11.77
C ASN A 418 28.70 -4.33 11.00
N ALA A 419 28.61 -4.47 9.68
CA ALA A 419 27.73 -3.67 8.83
C ALA A 419 26.27 -3.81 9.24
N LEU A 420 25.80 -5.04 9.50
CA LEU A 420 24.43 -5.31 9.92
C LEU A 420 24.04 -4.57 11.22
N ARG A 421 24.98 -4.18 12.09
CA ARG A 421 24.67 -3.38 13.30
C ARG A 421 24.05 -2.01 13.02
N TYR A 422 24.22 -1.48 11.80
CA TYR A 422 23.69 -0.18 11.42
C TYR A 422 22.27 -0.23 10.82
N GLY A 423 21.69 -1.42 10.72
CA GLY A 423 20.33 -1.64 10.23
C GLY A 423 19.81 -3.02 10.61
N ASN A 424 18.91 -3.57 9.81
CA ASN A 424 18.34 -4.91 10.03
C ASN A 424 18.31 -5.78 8.78
N ARG A 425 18.80 -5.24 7.65
CA ARG A 425 18.93 -5.96 6.39
C ARG A 425 20.26 -5.58 5.77
N LEU A 426 21.07 -6.57 5.38
CA LEU A 426 22.37 -6.36 4.76
C LEU A 426 22.33 -6.77 3.30
N TYR A 427 22.57 -5.80 2.43
CA TYR A 427 22.72 -6.00 0.99
C TYR A 427 24.20 -6.02 0.68
N VAL A 428 24.67 -7.09 0.05
CA VAL A 428 26.09 -7.25 -0.28
C VAL A 428 26.29 -7.18 -1.78
N GLY A 429 27.00 -6.14 -2.24
CA GLY A 429 27.38 -5.95 -3.64
C GLY A 429 28.59 -6.79 -4.01
N VAL A 430 28.42 -7.73 -4.94
CA VAL A 430 29.52 -8.56 -5.45
C VAL A 430 29.96 -8.00 -6.80
N VAL A 431 31.20 -7.49 -6.84
CA VAL A 431 31.80 -6.90 -8.04
C VAL A 431 32.01 -7.97 -9.11
N GLY A 432 31.65 -7.68 -10.37
CA GLY A 432 31.81 -8.61 -11.49
C GLY A 432 33.28 -8.84 -11.87
N ASP A 433 33.59 -9.96 -12.52
CA ASP A 433 34.99 -10.37 -12.79
C ASP A 433 35.77 -9.36 -13.64
N LYS A 434 35.12 -8.73 -14.62
CA LYS A 434 35.72 -7.70 -15.48
C LYS A 434 36.16 -6.48 -14.66
N ASP A 435 35.28 -5.97 -13.81
CA ASP A 435 35.55 -4.80 -13.00
C ASP A 435 36.56 -5.12 -11.90
N ALA A 436 36.43 -6.29 -11.25
CA ALA A 436 37.36 -6.76 -10.23
C ALA A 436 38.80 -6.88 -10.77
N SER A 437 38.96 -7.44 -11.98
CA SER A 437 40.27 -7.61 -12.63
C SER A 437 40.90 -6.30 -13.10
N SER A 438 40.08 -5.26 -13.37
CA SER A 438 40.57 -3.92 -13.69
C SER A 438 41.06 -3.16 -12.45
N TYR A 439 40.50 -3.49 -11.29
CA TYR A 439 40.77 -2.84 -10.02
C TYR A 439 41.89 -3.52 -9.20
N LYS A 440 41.91 -4.85 -9.19
CA LYS A 440 42.84 -5.70 -8.42
C LYS A 440 43.22 -6.94 -9.24
N ARG A 441 44.04 -7.82 -8.66
CA ARG A 441 44.32 -9.13 -9.26
C ARG A 441 43.00 -9.83 -9.65
N PRO A 442 42.97 -10.58 -10.75
CA PRO A 442 41.83 -11.42 -11.08
C PRO A 442 41.43 -12.33 -9.89
N PRO A 443 40.13 -12.43 -9.57
CA PRO A 443 39.64 -13.37 -8.56
C PRO A 443 39.99 -14.82 -8.91
N ILE A 444 40.16 -15.66 -7.88
CA ILE A 444 40.31 -17.12 -8.09
C ILE A 444 38.93 -17.73 -8.33
N MET A 445 37.93 -17.33 -7.53
CA MET A 445 36.55 -17.75 -7.68
C MET A 445 35.85 -16.92 -8.76
N THR A 446 35.07 -17.58 -9.61
CA THR A 446 34.19 -16.93 -10.58
C THR A 446 33.16 -16.04 -9.88
N HIS A 447 32.57 -15.09 -10.61
CA HIS A 447 31.52 -14.23 -10.07
C HIS A 447 30.35 -15.02 -9.45
N ASP A 448 29.87 -16.05 -10.13
CA ASP A 448 28.73 -16.84 -9.65
C ASP A 448 29.07 -17.60 -8.35
N GLU A 449 30.28 -18.16 -8.24
CA GLU A 449 30.76 -18.80 -7.01
C GLU A 449 30.86 -17.80 -5.86
N ARG A 450 31.36 -16.59 -6.12
CA ARG A 450 31.46 -15.52 -5.10
C ARG A 450 30.06 -15.07 -4.65
N CYS A 451 29.12 -14.94 -5.58
CA CYS A 451 27.73 -14.63 -5.24
C CYS A 451 27.12 -15.70 -4.33
N ALA A 452 27.26 -16.98 -4.70
CA ALA A 452 26.72 -18.10 -3.93
C ALA A 452 27.32 -18.17 -2.51
N GLU A 453 28.63 -17.98 -2.36
CA GLU A 453 29.31 -17.96 -1.06
C GLU A 453 28.84 -16.80 -0.17
N VAL A 454 28.66 -15.61 -0.75
CA VAL A 454 28.17 -14.44 -0.02
C VAL A 454 26.70 -14.64 0.37
N GLU A 455 25.87 -15.20 -0.52
CA GLU A 455 24.45 -15.47 -0.25
C GLU A 455 24.27 -16.49 0.89
N ALA A 456 25.17 -17.47 1.00
CA ALA A 456 25.17 -18.45 2.09
C ALA A 456 25.58 -17.86 3.46
N CYS A 457 26.04 -16.62 3.54
CA CYS A 457 26.47 -16.01 4.80
C CYS A 457 25.26 -15.55 5.64
N LYS A 458 25.15 -16.05 6.88
CA LYS A 458 24.05 -15.75 7.83
C LYS A 458 23.67 -14.27 7.98
N SER A 459 24.63 -13.35 7.90
CA SER A 459 24.37 -11.91 8.07
C SER A 459 23.83 -11.23 6.81
N VAL A 460 23.88 -11.91 5.65
CA VAL A 460 23.50 -11.35 4.34
C VAL A 460 22.02 -11.59 4.10
N THR A 461 21.31 -10.52 3.77
CA THR A 461 19.87 -10.56 3.43
C THR A 461 19.65 -10.70 1.94
N LYS A 462 20.51 -10.06 1.13
CA LYS A 462 20.41 -10.06 -0.33
C LYS A 462 21.77 -9.82 -0.96
N VAL A 463 22.10 -10.57 -2.00
CA VAL A 463 23.26 -10.30 -2.86
C VAL A 463 22.85 -9.43 -4.05
N LEU A 464 23.68 -8.43 -4.36
CA LEU A 464 23.55 -7.59 -5.54
C LEU A 464 24.70 -7.95 -6.51
N PRO A 465 24.45 -8.79 -7.53
CA PRO A 465 25.48 -9.19 -8.47
C PRO A 465 25.88 -8.03 -9.39
N ASN A 466 27.12 -8.02 -9.86
CA ASN A 466 27.67 -6.98 -10.74
C ASN A 466 27.52 -5.58 -10.12
N SER A 467 27.78 -5.46 -8.82
CA SER A 467 27.75 -4.16 -8.16
C SER A 467 28.82 -3.24 -8.72
N PRO A 468 28.55 -1.93 -8.84
CA PRO A 468 29.51 -0.98 -9.38
C PRO A 468 30.77 -0.95 -8.51
N CYS A 469 31.94 -1.21 -9.12
CA CYS A 469 33.23 -1.13 -8.43
C CYS A 469 33.67 0.32 -8.19
N PHE A 470 33.18 1.27 -8.98
CA PHE A 470 33.52 2.69 -8.92
C PHE A 470 32.24 3.52 -9.00
N GLY A 471 32.19 4.62 -8.27
CA GLY A 471 31.15 5.64 -8.37
C GLY A 471 29.77 5.14 -7.95
N LEU A 472 29.58 4.89 -6.64
CA LEU A 472 28.27 4.58 -6.10
C LEU A 472 27.30 5.77 -6.31
N THR A 473 26.35 5.63 -7.24
CA THR A 473 25.48 6.75 -7.65
C THR A 473 24.24 6.89 -6.79
N LYS A 474 23.58 8.05 -6.87
CA LYS A 474 22.27 8.29 -6.26
C LYS A 474 21.23 7.30 -6.74
N GLU A 475 21.21 7.03 -8.05
CA GLU A 475 20.24 6.13 -8.69
C GLU A 475 20.39 4.70 -8.15
N PHE A 476 21.63 4.24 -7.92
CA PHE A 476 21.87 2.93 -7.33
C PHE A 476 21.33 2.85 -5.90
N LEU A 477 21.64 3.85 -5.07
CA LEU A 477 21.20 3.92 -3.68
C LEU A 477 19.67 3.98 -3.56
N ASP A 478 19.02 4.82 -4.38
CA ASP A 478 17.56 4.99 -4.37
C ASP A 478 16.86 3.72 -4.92
N THR A 479 17.40 3.09 -5.97
CA THR A 479 16.85 1.85 -6.54
C THR A 479 16.83 0.69 -5.54
N HIS A 480 17.85 0.60 -4.70
CA HIS A 480 17.99 -0.47 -3.71
C HIS A 480 17.51 -0.06 -2.31
N GLN A 481 16.99 1.17 -2.15
CA GLN A 481 16.60 1.76 -0.88
C GLN A 481 17.70 1.61 0.18
N ILE A 482 18.93 1.99 -0.17
CA ILE A 482 20.09 1.90 0.72
C ILE A 482 20.07 3.08 1.70
N HIS A 483 20.14 2.78 3.00
CA HIS A 483 20.08 3.76 4.08
C HIS A 483 21.45 4.03 4.70
N VAL A 484 22.35 3.05 4.64
CA VAL A 484 23.71 3.12 5.18
C VAL A 484 24.65 2.41 4.21
N VAL A 485 25.81 3.01 3.94
CA VAL A 485 26.88 2.39 3.17
C VAL A 485 28.05 2.09 4.11
N ALA A 486 28.30 0.82 4.37
CA ALA A 486 29.40 0.34 5.19
C ALA A 486 30.60 0.00 4.29
N TYR A 487 31.77 0.55 4.63
CA TYR A 487 32.99 0.40 3.85
C TYR A 487 34.22 0.31 4.77
N GLY A 488 35.36 -0.13 4.24
CA GLY A 488 36.60 -0.25 5.01
C GLY A 488 37.13 1.11 5.45
N GLU A 489 37.56 1.23 6.70
CA GLU A 489 38.13 2.47 7.25
C GLU A 489 39.39 2.94 6.52
N GLU A 490 40.11 2.03 5.84
CA GLU A 490 41.32 2.36 5.06
C GLU A 490 41.05 3.38 3.94
N TYR A 491 39.80 3.51 3.50
CA TYR A 491 39.42 4.49 2.47
C TYR A 491 39.38 5.92 3.02
N LEU A 492 39.25 6.11 4.33
CA LEU A 492 39.34 7.45 4.94
C LEU A 492 40.76 8.01 4.85
N GLU A 493 41.76 7.16 5.09
CA GLU A 493 43.17 7.54 4.97
C GLU A 493 43.57 7.73 3.51
N ARG A 494 43.10 6.83 2.63
CA ARG A 494 43.41 6.88 1.20
C ARG A 494 42.77 8.07 0.48
N TRP A 495 41.54 8.43 0.86
CA TRP A 495 40.78 9.53 0.27
C TRP A 495 40.20 10.43 1.37
N PRO A 496 41.01 11.29 2.00
CA PRO A 496 40.55 12.13 3.10
C PRO A 496 39.37 13.04 2.70
N ASN A 497 39.43 13.61 1.50
CA ASN A 497 38.37 14.44 0.95
C ASN A 497 37.32 13.58 0.20
N PRO A 498 36.01 13.68 0.55
CA PRO A 498 34.95 12.99 -0.18
C PRO A 498 34.82 13.33 -1.67
N ASP A 499 35.33 14.49 -2.11
CA ASP A 499 35.30 14.86 -3.53
C ASP A 499 36.27 14.01 -4.39
N ASP A 500 37.35 13.53 -3.78
CA ASP A 500 38.39 12.74 -4.45
C ASP A 500 38.10 11.22 -4.36
N ASP A 501 37.12 10.83 -3.54
CA ASP A 501 36.74 9.44 -3.31
C ASP A 501 35.88 8.89 -4.46
N ILE A 502 36.56 8.22 -5.39
CA ILE A 502 35.94 7.58 -6.56
C ILE A 502 35.03 6.39 -6.22
N TYR A 503 35.00 5.91 -4.97
CA TYR A 503 34.22 4.74 -4.56
C TYR A 503 32.96 5.17 -3.82
N TYR A 504 33.14 5.90 -2.73
CA TYR A 504 32.10 6.20 -1.74
C TYR A 504 31.83 7.70 -1.60
N GLY A 505 32.41 8.55 -2.45
CA GLY A 505 32.32 10.01 -2.35
C GLY A 505 30.89 10.52 -2.23
N TYR A 506 29.95 10.02 -3.03
CA TYR A 506 28.54 10.42 -2.94
C TYR A 506 27.92 10.04 -1.59
N ALA A 507 28.09 8.79 -1.14
CA ALA A 507 27.55 8.31 0.13
C ALA A 507 28.14 9.05 1.35
N ARG A 508 29.42 9.45 1.26
CA ARG A 508 30.09 10.27 2.27
C ARG A 508 29.54 11.70 2.29
N LYS A 509 29.35 12.33 1.14
CA LYS A 509 28.79 13.69 1.00
C LYS A 509 27.39 13.83 1.61
N ILE A 510 26.55 12.80 1.47
CA ILE A 510 25.19 12.80 2.02
C ILE A 510 25.11 12.26 3.47
N GLY A 511 26.26 11.89 4.07
CA GLY A 511 26.35 11.52 5.49
C GLY A 511 25.92 10.09 5.87
N ILE A 512 25.66 9.22 4.89
CA ILE A 512 25.18 7.84 5.13
C ILE A 512 26.30 6.80 5.16
N ALA A 513 27.53 7.19 4.84
CA ALA A 513 28.69 6.31 4.87
C ALA A 513 29.13 5.99 6.32
N ARG A 514 29.52 4.75 6.57
CA ARG A 514 29.99 4.24 7.87
C ARG A 514 31.29 3.45 7.68
N PRO A 515 32.45 3.99 8.11
CA PRO A 515 33.71 3.26 8.06
C PRO A 515 33.69 2.11 9.08
N LEU A 516 34.25 0.97 8.71
CA LEU A 516 34.36 -0.22 9.56
C LEU A 516 35.81 -0.70 9.62
N PRO A 517 36.26 -1.16 10.80
CA PRO A 517 37.60 -1.65 10.95
C PRO A 517 37.79 -2.98 10.23
N ARG A 518 39.02 -3.17 9.74
CA ARG A 518 39.42 -4.43 9.15
C ARG A 518 39.59 -5.48 10.25
N HIS A 519 39.26 -6.72 9.92
CA HIS A 519 39.53 -7.84 10.82
C HIS A 519 41.02 -8.23 10.72
N ASP A 520 41.71 -8.24 11.87
CA ASP A 520 43.11 -8.63 11.94
C ASP A 520 43.34 -10.12 11.71
N GLY A 521 44.42 -10.49 11.03
CA GLY A 521 44.92 -11.87 10.99
C GLY A 521 44.41 -12.78 9.86
N LEU A 522 43.51 -12.32 8.96
CA LEU A 522 43.18 -13.08 7.74
C LEU A 522 42.73 -12.21 6.56
N SER A 523 43.42 -12.35 5.44
CA SER A 523 43.04 -11.80 4.14
C SER A 523 43.11 -12.85 3.03
N THR A 524 42.49 -12.57 1.88
CA THR A 524 42.61 -13.43 0.69
C THR A 524 44.07 -13.64 0.28
N SER A 525 44.91 -12.60 0.38
CA SER A 525 46.35 -12.71 0.10
C SER A 525 47.06 -13.65 1.08
N ASP A 526 46.64 -13.69 2.34
CA ASP A 526 47.20 -14.62 3.33
C ASP A 526 46.78 -16.06 3.04
N LEU A 527 45.53 -16.29 2.63
CA LEU A 527 45.07 -17.63 2.23
C LEU A 527 45.84 -18.13 1.01
N ILE A 528 46.02 -17.29 0.00
CA ILE A 528 46.80 -17.65 -1.20
C ILE A 528 48.25 -17.96 -0.82
N ARG A 529 48.88 -17.12 0.00
CA ARG A 529 50.24 -17.36 0.49
C ARG A 529 50.34 -18.67 1.25
N ARG A 530 49.36 -19.01 2.10
CA ARG A 530 49.31 -20.30 2.82
C ARG A 530 49.19 -21.48 1.86
N ILE A 531 48.37 -21.37 0.81
CA ILE A 531 48.21 -22.41 -0.22
C ILE A 531 49.51 -22.59 -1.00
N GLN A 532 50.14 -21.51 -1.45
CA GLN A 532 51.42 -21.54 -2.17
C GLN A 532 52.56 -22.13 -1.34
N ASN A 533 52.54 -21.90 -0.03
CA ASN A 533 53.54 -22.44 0.91
C ASN A 533 53.22 -23.87 1.38
N ALA A 534 52.04 -24.41 1.08
CA ALA A 534 51.70 -25.79 1.41
C ALA A 534 52.46 -26.74 0.47
N LYS A 535 53.06 -27.80 1.03
CA LYS A 535 53.75 -28.83 0.23
C LYS A 535 52.80 -29.42 -0.82
N SER A 536 53.34 -29.77 -1.98
CA SER A 536 52.57 -30.47 -3.01
C SER A 536 51.95 -31.74 -2.41
N ALA A 537 50.73 -32.07 -2.84
CA ALA A 537 50.12 -33.34 -2.48
C ALA A 537 50.97 -34.53 -2.95
N ASP A 538 51.73 -34.34 -4.04
CA ASP A 538 52.63 -35.35 -4.62
C ASP A 538 53.82 -35.66 -3.71
N ASP A 539 54.30 -34.68 -2.91
CA ASP A 539 55.41 -34.86 -1.97
C ASP A 539 55.03 -35.64 -0.70
N ARG A 540 53.76 -36.06 -0.55
CA ARG A 540 53.31 -36.88 0.59
C ARG A 540 53.45 -38.38 0.35
N ASN A 541 53.64 -38.81 -0.90
CA ASN A 541 53.74 -40.23 -1.26
C ASN A 541 55.17 -40.79 -1.23
N ASP A 542 56.18 -39.96 -0.95
CA ASP A 542 57.59 -40.39 -0.85
C ASP A 542 58.05 -40.65 0.61
N LYS A 543 57.22 -41.29 1.42
CA LYS A 543 57.62 -41.78 2.76
C LYS A 543 57.22 -43.21 3.03
#